data_AF-A0AAC9I6D3-F1
#
_entry.id   AF-A0AAC9I6D3-F1
#
_cell.length_a   1.000
_cell.length_b   1.000
_cell.length_c   1.000
_cell.angle_alpha   90.00
_cell.angle_beta   90.00
_cell.angle_gamma   90.00
#
_symmetry.space_group_name_H-M   'P 1'
#
loop_
_entity.id
_entity.type
_entity.pdbx_description
1 polymer ?
#
loop_
_entity_poly.entity_id
_entity_poly.type
_entity_poly.pdbx_seq_one_letter_code
_entity_poly.pdbx_strand_id
1 'polypeptide(L)'
;MNNQIYQRLADLHNVLVYCSDQQLVGKTPCFTTAERILINQERGSWLSQLSEDHTTEKRYYQCHDKLESKIKFILKKVIDNHLITK
;
A
#
# COMPACT_ATOMS: atom_id res chain seq x y z
N MET A 1 -17.73 -6.98 -1.93
CA MET A 1 -17.18 -5.94 -1.03
C MET A 1 -15.83 -6.35 -0.46
N ASN A 2 -15.71 -7.52 0.20
CA ASN A 2 -14.44 -7.96 0.79
C ASN A 2 -13.30 -8.15 -0.23
N ASN A 3 -13.58 -8.63 -1.44
CA ASN A 3 -12.57 -8.77 -2.50
C ASN A 3 -11.87 -7.45 -2.85
N GLN A 4 -12.59 -6.32 -2.81
CA GLN A 4 -11.99 -5.01 -3.08
C GLN A 4 -11.08 -4.56 -1.93
N ILE A 5 -11.49 -4.85 -0.69
CA ILE A 5 -10.68 -4.55 0.51
C ILE A 5 -9.40 -5.38 0.50
N TYR A 6 -9.49 -6.69 0.24
CA TYR A 6 -8.32 -7.56 0.15
C TYR A 6 -7.37 -7.14 -0.98
N GLN A 7 -7.91 -6.79 -2.16
CA GLN A 7 -7.09 -6.30 -3.26
C GLN A 7 -6.34 -5.03 -2.85
N ARG A 8 -7.04 -4.06 -2.25
CA ARG A 8 -6.42 -2.80 -1.82
C ARG A 8 -5.36 -3.02 -0.73
N LEU A 9 -5.61 -3.93 0.21
CA LEU A 9 -4.62 -4.31 1.23
C LEU A 9 -3.36 -4.92 0.62
N ALA A 10 -3.53 -5.81 -0.38
CA ALA A 10 -2.43 -6.40 -1.12
C ALA A 10 -1.65 -5.33 -1.91
N ASP A 11 -2.34 -4.45 -2.61
CA ASP A 11 -1.73 -3.35 -3.37
C ASP A 11 -0.86 -2.46 -2.47
N LEU A 12 -1.41 -1.99 -1.36
CA LEU A 12 -0.70 -1.14 -0.40
C LEU A 12 0.47 -1.87 0.27
N HIS A 13 0.36 -3.18 0.49
CA HIS A 13 1.47 -3.99 1.00
C HIS A 13 2.58 -4.12 -0.05
N ASN A 14 2.24 -4.44 -1.29
CA ASN A 14 3.19 -4.66 -2.37
C ASN A 14 4.02 -3.41 -2.67
N VAL A 15 3.44 -2.21 -2.64
CA VAL A 15 4.20 -0.96 -2.85
C VAL A 15 5.17 -0.67 -1.70
N LEU A 16 4.82 -1.04 -0.46
CA LEU A 16 5.72 -0.90 0.69
C LEU A 16 6.88 -1.89 0.61
N VAL A 17 6.60 -3.16 0.27
CA VAL A 17 7.63 -4.19 0.06
C VAL A 17 8.58 -3.77 -1.05
N TYR A 18 8.04 -3.36 -2.20
CA TYR A 18 8.85 -2.86 -3.31
C TYR A 18 9.75 -1.69 -2.90
N CYS A 19 9.22 -0.74 -2.11
CA CYS A 19 10.03 0.38 -1.60
C CYS A 19 11.19 -0.11 -0.74
N SER A 20 10.96 -1.11 0.12
CA SER A 20 12.01 -1.72 0.95
C SER A 20 13.03 -2.47 0.09
N ASP A 21 12.58 -3.26 -0.88
CA ASP A 21 13.46 -4.03 -1.76
C ASP A 21 14.38 -3.13 -2.60
N GLN A 22 13.85 -2.01 -3.14
CA GLN A 22 14.67 -1.05 -3.85
C GLN A 22 15.77 -0.44 -2.95
N GLN A 23 15.47 -0.17 -1.68
CA GLN A 23 16.46 0.34 -0.72
C GLN A 23 17.54 -0.70 -0.41
N LEU A 24 17.18 -1.98 -0.28
CA LEU A 24 18.13 -3.06 -0.02
C LEU A 24 19.17 -3.22 -1.15
N VAL A 25 18.79 -2.91 -2.39
CA VAL A 25 19.70 -2.90 -3.55
C VAL A 25 20.35 -1.54 -3.81
N GLY A 26 20.33 -0.62 -2.84
CA GLY A 26 21.02 0.66 -2.88
C GLY A 26 20.33 1.76 -3.70
N LYS A 27 19.06 1.58 -4.10
CA LYS A 27 18.30 2.62 -4.80
C LYS A 27 17.61 3.56 -3.82
N THR A 28 17.34 4.78 -4.28
CA THR A 28 16.58 5.77 -3.53
C THR A 28 15.17 5.25 -3.20
N PRO A 29 14.65 5.49 -1.98
CA PRO A 29 13.30 5.10 -1.61
C PRO A 29 12.27 5.71 -2.57
N CYS A 30 11.35 4.88 -3.10
CA CYS A 30 10.29 5.40 -3.96
C CYS A 30 9.25 6.20 -3.16
N PHE A 31 9.13 5.97 -1.85
CA PHE A 31 8.33 6.77 -0.92
C PHE A 31 9.19 7.35 0.20
N THR A 32 8.89 8.58 0.59
CA THR A 32 9.43 9.19 1.81
C THR A 32 8.90 8.48 3.05
N THR A 33 9.54 8.70 4.21
CA THR A 33 9.05 8.15 5.48
C THR A 33 7.61 8.57 5.78
N ALA A 34 7.26 9.85 5.57
CA ALA A 34 5.90 10.34 5.78
C ALA A 34 4.89 9.63 4.86
N GLU A 35 5.21 9.50 3.56
CA GLU A 35 4.34 8.80 2.62
C GLU A 35 4.14 7.32 3.02
N ARG A 36 5.18 6.64 3.51
CA ARG A 36 5.06 5.25 4.01
C ARG A 36 4.15 5.15 5.24
N ILE A 37 4.22 6.12 6.15
CA ILE A 37 3.31 6.19 7.31
C ILE A 37 1.87 6.34 6.84
N LEU A 38 1.61 7.25 5.90
CA LEU A 38 0.27 7.49 5.36
C LEU A 38 -0.28 6.26 4.62
N ILE A 39 0.54 5.59 3.80
CA ILE A 39 0.17 4.32 3.15
C ILE A 39 -0.20 3.26 4.22
N ASN A 40 0.60 3.15 5.28
CA ASN A 40 0.34 2.18 6.33
C ASN A 40 -0.89 2.55 7.18
N GLN A 41 -1.19 3.84 7.31
CA GLN A 41 -2.41 4.33 7.95
C GLN A 41 -3.65 3.95 7.13
N GLU A 42 -3.60 4.06 5.80
CA GLU A 42 -4.67 3.55 4.93
C GLU A 42 -4.82 2.03 5.04
N ARG A 43 -3.72 1.27 5.09
CA ARG A 43 -3.78 -0.18 5.36
C ARG A 43 -4.50 -0.49 6.66
N GLY A 44 -4.17 0.22 7.74
CA GLY A 44 -4.85 0.10 9.03
C GLY A 44 -6.33 0.46 8.95
N SER A 45 -6.69 1.44 8.11
CA SER A 45 -8.06 1.81 7.82
C SER A 45 -8.83 0.65 7.22
N TRP A 46 -8.32 0.06 6.15
CA TRP A 46 -8.94 -1.09 5.48
C TRP A 46 -9.02 -2.33 6.36
N LEU A 47 -7.99 -2.61 7.17
CA LEU A 47 -8.03 -3.70 8.14
C LEU A 47 -9.14 -3.53 9.18
N SER A 48 -9.38 -2.30 9.66
CA SER A 48 -10.47 -2.04 10.61
C SER A 48 -11.85 -2.30 10.01
N GLN A 49 -12.00 -2.17 8.68
CA GLN A 49 -13.25 -2.47 7.98
C GLN A 49 -13.53 -3.98 7.88
N LEU A 50 -12.50 -4.82 8.04
CA LEU A 50 -12.64 -6.28 8.08
C LEU A 50 -12.96 -6.82 9.47
N SER A 51 -12.87 -6.00 10.52
CA SER A 51 -13.20 -6.42 11.87
C SER A 51 -14.70 -6.72 11.99
N GLU A 52 -15.03 -7.92 12.44
CA GLU A 52 -16.40 -8.31 12.83
C GLU A 52 -16.74 -7.84 14.25
N ASP A 53 -15.73 -7.42 15.02
CA ASP A 53 -15.91 -6.89 16.36
C ASP A 53 -16.49 -5.46 16.31
N HIS A 54 -17.77 -5.36 16.70
CA HIS A 54 -18.52 -4.10 16.77
C HIS A 54 -17.97 -3.10 17.80
N THR A 55 -17.05 -3.51 18.68
CA THR A 55 -16.40 -2.61 19.64
C THR A 55 -15.18 -1.90 19.06
N THR A 56 -14.65 -2.39 17.93
CA THR A 56 -13.50 -1.77 17.27
C THR A 56 -13.98 -0.58 16.43
N GLU A 57 -13.46 0.62 16.71
CA GLU A 57 -13.76 1.80 15.91
C GLU A 57 -13.28 1.61 14.46
N LYS A 58 -14.21 1.77 13.52
CA LYS A 58 -13.92 1.73 12.09
C LYS A 58 -13.19 3.01 11.68
N ARG A 59 -12.02 2.85 11.08
CA ARG A 59 -11.19 3.95 10.56
C ARG A 59 -11.48 4.15 9.07
N TYR A 60 -11.47 5.41 8.61
CA TYR A 60 -11.81 5.78 7.22
C TYR A 60 -10.74 6.65 6.53
N TYR A 61 -9.49 6.54 6.96
CA TYR A 61 -8.40 7.25 6.32
C TYR A 61 -8.12 6.66 4.92
N GLN A 62 -7.97 7.55 3.94
CA GLN A 62 -7.53 7.24 2.58
C GLN A 62 -6.38 8.17 2.21
N CYS A 63 -5.38 7.67 1.48
CA CYS A 63 -4.32 8.50 0.95
C CYS A 63 -4.89 9.58 0.02
N HIS A 64 -4.37 10.81 0.14
CA HIS A 64 -4.74 11.91 -0.74
C HIS A 64 -4.33 11.64 -2.20
N ASP A 65 -4.99 12.29 -3.17
CA ASP A 65 -4.86 12.00 -4.61
C ASP A 65 -3.44 11.98 -5.16
N LYS A 66 -2.59 12.90 -4.70
CA LYS A 66 -1.17 12.94 -5.09
C LYS A 66 -0.42 11.66 -4.67
N LEU A 67 -0.66 11.16 -3.45
CA LEU A 67 -0.05 9.93 -2.96
C LEU A 67 -0.68 8.72 -3.66
N GLU A 68 -1.99 8.75 -3.91
CA GLU A 68 -2.67 7.69 -4.66
C GLU A 68 -2.14 7.54 -6.09
N SER A 69 -1.92 8.65 -6.78
CA SER A 69 -1.32 8.66 -8.12
C SER A 69 0.06 8.01 -8.11
N LYS A 70 0.84 8.27 -7.06
CA LYS A 70 2.17 7.68 -6.87
C LYS A 70 2.10 6.18 -6.55
N ILE A 71 1.14 5.76 -5.71
CA ILE A 71 0.87 4.34 -5.43
C ILE A 71 0.56 3.60 -6.74
N LYS A 72 -0.36 4.11 -7.57
CA LYS A 72 -0.70 3.52 -8.88
C LYS A 72 0.51 3.41 -9.81
N PHE A 73 1.34 4.46 -9.86
CA PHE A 73 2.57 4.44 -10.65
C PHE A 73 3.55 3.34 -10.18
N ILE A 74 3.74 3.20 -8.87
CA ILE A 74 4.64 2.18 -8.31
C ILE A 74 4.05 0.77 -8.47
N LEU A 75 2.73 0.58 -8.31
CA LEU A 75 2.08 -0.71 -8.58
C LEU A 75 2.36 -1.21 -9.99
N LYS A 76 2.31 -0.33 -10.98
CA LYS A 76 2.69 -0.67 -12.36
C LYS A 76 4.13 -1.18 -12.43
N LYS A 77 5.07 -0.53 -11.74
CA LYS A 77 6.47 -0.98 -11.66
C LYS A 77 6.63 -2.32 -10.95
N VAL A 78 5.83 -2.59 -9.92
CA VAL A 78 5.82 -3.90 -9.24
C VAL A 78 5.43 -4.99 -10.24
N ILE A 79 4.33 -4.78 -10.98
CA ILE A 79 3.84 -5.73 -11.99
C ILE A 79 4.91 -5.94 -13.08
N ASP A 80 5.45 -4.86 -13.63
CA ASP A 80 6.47 -4.91 -14.68
C ASP A 80 7.73 -5.68 -14.20
N ASN A 81 8.18 -5.46 -12.96
CA ASN A 81 9.32 -6.19 -12.41
C ASN A 81 9.05 -7.68 -12.22
N HIS A 82 7.83 -8.07 -11.80
CA HIS A 82 7.46 -9.49 -11.64
C HIS A 82 7.26 -10.21 -12.98
N LEU A 83 7.13 -9.48 -14.09
CA LEU A 83 7.11 -10.05 -15.44
C LEU A 83 8.52 -10.31 -16.00
N ILE A 84 9.54 -9.62 -15.49
CA ILE A 84 10.93 -9.73 -15.96
C ILE A 84 11.69 -10.87 -15.23
N THR A 85 11.25 -11.26 -14.03
CA THR A 85 11.86 -12.35 -13.24
C THR A 85 11.30 -13.76 -13.55
N LYS A 86 10.60 -13.95 -14.67
CA LYS A 86 10.13 -15.27 -15.14
C LYS A 86 11.02 -15.87 -16.22
#